data_AF-A0A947M544-F1
#
_entry.id   AF-A0A947M544-F1
#
_cell.length_a   1.000
_cell.length_b   1.000
_cell.length_c   1.000
_cell.angle_alpha   90.00
_cell.angle_beta   90.00
_cell.angle_gamma   90.00
#
_symmetry.space_group_name_H-M   'P 1'
#
loop_
_entity.id
_entity.type
_entity.pdbx_description
1 polymer ?
#
loop_
_entity_poly.entity_id
_entity_poly.type
_entity_poly.pdbx_seq_one_letter_code
_entity_poly.pdbx_strand_id
1 'polypeptide(L)'
;MFTHASRRSGVIASALLGLVAAPLVVLSAPAAQANPAGTGVVISEVYGGGGNSGGAFRSDFVELYNPTGEAIDLTDPQLSIQYRSASSGNPGGSPVALTGSIAPGGHYLIKAADGSDGTQPALPTPDATTTFTMGGTSGQVLLINGTDSFTTLGDLAGNAGLVDMVGYGSQGAGASFETSAASAPANATSVARNAQGADTDDNSADFTVGAPTPTNTTAGDAPLSATDPGAQTAIVDTPVTPFTLEATGGTTPYTWEATGLPDGLALSTEGEVTGTPTVVDSYSVEATVADAATPAAEDSVTFDFTITEPGEVVLISEIQGDGAESPLVDSTVTVEAVVTSVITASDVTDGFFLQEEDADADADPATSEGVYVFCRNSCPADLSAGDQLRVTGDVAEFNTTTQIDAAFGDGTFELLGSDAPLPTAAVV
;
A
#
# COMPACT_ATOMS: atom_id res chain seq x y z
N MET A 1 -62.61 -62.96 -56.57
CA MET A 1 -62.13 -62.82 -57.96
C MET A 1 -60.70 -62.27 -57.89
N PHE A 2 -59.74 -63.07 -58.36
CA PHE A 2 -58.43 -62.71 -58.92
C PHE A 2 -57.53 -61.60 -58.30
N THR A 3 -56.42 -62.06 -57.72
CA THR A 3 -54.99 -61.80 -58.07
C THR A 3 -54.41 -60.39 -58.30
N HIS A 4 -53.12 -60.30 -57.92
CA HIS A 4 -52.01 -59.44 -58.36
C HIS A 4 -51.79 -58.12 -57.58
N ALA A 5 -50.71 -57.98 -56.79
CA ALA A 5 -49.27 -57.91 -57.10
C ALA A 5 -48.82 -56.53 -57.63
N SER A 6 -47.95 -55.83 -56.88
CA SER A 6 -46.59 -55.49 -57.36
C SER A 6 -45.82 -54.58 -56.37
N ARG A 7 -44.54 -54.98 -56.20
CA ARG A 7 -43.37 -54.29 -55.61
C ARG A 7 -43.30 -52.76 -55.84
N ARG A 8 -42.68 -52.02 -54.91
CA ARG A 8 -41.27 -51.56 -55.01
C ARG A 8 -40.85 -50.68 -53.82
N SER A 9 -39.56 -50.78 -53.53
CA SER A 9 -38.79 -50.30 -52.39
C SER A 9 -38.75 -48.77 -52.23
N GLY A 10 -38.63 -48.33 -50.98
CA GLY A 10 -38.17 -46.99 -50.59
C GLY A 10 -37.59 -47.06 -49.18
N VAL A 11 -36.26 -47.02 -49.07
CA VAL A 11 -35.52 -46.89 -47.82
C VAL A 11 -35.25 -45.40 -47.62
N ILE A 12 -35.73 -44.78 -46.53
CA ILE A 12 -35.15 -43.55 -45.97
C ILE A 12 -35.21 -43.60 -44.43
N ALA A 13 -34.01 -43.44 -43.86
CA ALA A 13 -33.56 -43.33 -42.47
C ALA A 13 -34.58 -42.97 -41.37
N SER A 14 -34.61 -43.82 -40.32
CA SER A 14 -35.11 -43.46 -38.99
C SER A 14 -33.91 -43.12 -38.09
N ALA A 15 -33.80 -41.86 -37.66
CA ALA A 15 -32.89 -41.47 -36.60
C ALA A 15 -33.43 -41.99 -35.26
N LEU A 16 -32.75 -42.97 -34.66
CA LEU A 16 -33.00 -43.37 -33.28
C LEU A 16 -32.40 -42.30 -32.34
N LEU A 17 -33.27 -41.61 -31.62
CA LEU A 17 -32.90 -40.79 -30.47
C LEU A 17 -32.57 -41.75 -29.30
N GLY A 18 -31.29 -42.00 -29.08
CA GLY A 18 -30.81 -42.79 -27.95
C GLY A 18 -30.95 -41.99 -26.65
N LEU A 19 -31.94 -42.32 -25.84
CA LEU A 19 -32.07 -41.82 -24.47
C LEU A 19 -31.00 -42.51 -23.60
N VAL A 20 -29.85 -41.85 -23.44
CA VAL A 20 -28.82 -42.28 -22.48
C VAL A 20 -29.28 -41.84 -21.10
N ALA A 21 -29.84 -42.77 -20.32
CA ALA A 21 -30.02 -42.58 -18.89
C ALA A 21 -28.64 -42.59 -18.24
N ALA A 22 -28.06 -41.41 -18.01
CA ALA A 22 -26.89 -41.27 -17.16
C ALA A 22 -27.29 -41.61 -15.70
N PRO A 23 -26.51 -42.43 -14.97
CA PRO A 23 -26.76 -42.63 -13.55
C PRO A 23 -26.57 -41.27 -12.86
N LEU A 24 -27.58 -40.86 -12.08
CA LEU A 24 -27.45 -39.75 -11.17
C LEU A 24 -26.40 -40.14 -10.12
N VAL A 25 -25.15 -39.70 -10.32
CA VAL A 25 -24.10 -39.84 -9.32
C VAL A 25 -24.45 -38.84 -8.22
N VAL A 26 -25.03 -39.34 -7.14
CA VAL A 26 -25.09 -38.58 -5.89
C VAL A 26 -23.66 -38.54 -5.38
N LEU A 27 -22.95 -37.44 -5.67
CA LEU A 27 -21.73 -37.09 -4.95
C LEU A 27 -22.17 -36.82 -3.51
N SER A 28 -22.01 -37.81 -2.64
CA SER A 28 -22.03 -37.57 -1.20
C SER A 28 -20.92 -36.57 -0.94
N ALA A 29 -21.28 -35.36 -0.49
CA ALA A 29 -20.31 -34.40 0.03
C ALA A 29 -19.40 -35.15 1.02
N PRO A 30 -18.07 -35.00 0.95
CA PRO A 30 -17.21 -35.58 1.97
C PRO A 30 -17.69 -35.09 3.33
N ALA A 31 -17.72 -35.98 4.31
CA ALA A 31 -17.98 -35.56 5.69
C ALA A 31 -16.97 -34.45 6.01
N ALA A 32 -17.45 -33.32 6.52
CA ALA A 32 -16.60 -32.31 7.12
C ALA A 32 -15.85 -32.99 8.27
N GLN A 33 -14.60 -33.35 8.02
CA GLN A 33 -13.61 -33.67 9.04
C GLN A 33 -12.88 -32.37 9.37
N ALA A 34 -12.13 -32.36 10.48
CA ALA A 34 -11.19 -31.31 10.82
C ALA A 34 -10.24 -30.97 9.64
N ASN A 35 -9.44 -29.93 9.79
CA ASN A 35 -8.63 -29.40 8.70
C ASN A 35 -7.11 -29.74 8.78
N PRO A 36 -6.67 -30.99 9.01
CA PRO A 36 -5.25 -31.33 9.04
C PRO A 36 -4.57 -31.22 7.68
N ALA A 37 -5.35 -31.10 6.60
CA ALA A 37 -4.86 -30.81 5.27
C ALA A 37 -4.58 -29.31 5.02
N GLY A 38 -4.96 -28.41 5.93
CA GLY A 38 -4.77 -26.96 5.77
C GLY A 38 -5.62 -26.37 4.63
N THR A 39 -6.81 -26.91 4.40
CA THR A 39 -7.74 -26.64 3.29
C THR A 39 -8.97 -25.79 3.65
N GLY A 40 -9.20 -25.50 4.93
CA GLY A 40 -10.34 -24.73 5.44
C GLY A 40 -9.94 -23.73 6.54
N VAL A 41 -10.93 -23.00 7.05
CA VAL A 41 -10.76 -22.05 8.17
C VAL A 41 -10.58 -22.81 9.48
N VAL A 42 -9.76 -22.25 10.38
CA VAL A 42 -9.49 -22.79 11.73
C VAL A 42 -9.75 -21.73 12.80
N ILE A 43 -10.04 -22.14 14.03
CA ILE A 43 -10.01 -21.28 15.22
C ILE A 43 -8.55 -20.98 15.53
N SER A 44 -8.12 -19.73 15.41
CA SER A 44 -6.74 -19.33 15.70
C SER A 44 -6.53 -18.92 17.15
N GLU A 45 -7.51 -18.27 17.77
CA GLU A 45 -7.33 -17.73 19.11
C GLU A 45 -8.65 -17.68 19.90
N VAL A 46 -8.59 -17.99 21.19
CA VAL A 46 -9.72 -17.87 22.12
C VAL A 46 -9.31 -17.15 23.39
N TYR A 47 -10.06 -16.10 23.73
CA TYR A 47 -9.88 -15.30 24.93
C TYR A 47 -11.19 -15.14 25.70
N GLY A 48 -11.26 -15.72 26.90
CA GLY A 48 -12.42 -15.62 27.81
C GLY A 48 -12.18 -14.72 29.03
N GLY A 49 -11.10 -13.93 29.01
CA GLY A 49 -10.70 -13.07 30.13
C GLY A 49 -11.41 -11.71 30.16
N GLY A 50 -12.34 -11.46 29.24
CA GLY A 50 -12.94 -10.17 28.94
C GLY A 50 -13.50 -9.47 30.16
N GLY A 51 -12.99 -8.29 30.49
CA GLY A 51 -13.49 -7.45 31.58
C GLY A 51 -13.44 -8.11 32.96
N ASN A 52 -12.67 -9.19 33.13
CA ASN A 52 -12.31 -9.75 34.43
C ASN A 52 -11.12 -8.98 35.01
N SER A 53 -10.98 -8.93 36.34
CA SER A 53 -9.82 -8.27 36.96
C SER A 53 -8.50 -8.84 36.44
N GLY A 54 -7.63 -7.96 35.92
CA GLY A 54 -6.36 -8.34 35.27
C GLY A 54 -6.52 -8.83 33.83
N GLY A 55 -7.68 -8.61 33.20
CA GLY A 55 -7.93 -8.87 31.80
C GLY A 55 -7.16 -7.93 30.87
N ALA A 56 -6.81 -8.43 29.69
CA ALA A 56 -6.15 -7.67 28.64
C ALA A 56 -7.14 -6.80 27.84
N PHE A 57 -8.39 -7.28 27.69
CA PHE A 57 -9.44 -6.60 26.92
C PHE A 57 -10.77 -6.63 27.68
N ARG A 58 -11.62 -5.63 27.41
CA ARG A 58 -12.96 -5.52 28.01
C ARG A 58 -13.91 -6.65 27.59
N SER A 59 -13.67 -7.26 26.44
CA SER A 59 -14.57 -8.25 25.83
C SER A 59 -13.87 -9.59 25.65
N ASP A 60 -14.63 -10.66 25.76
CA ASP A 60 -14.22 -11.98 25.28
C ASP A 60 -14.12 -11.96 23.73
N PHE A 61 -13.33 -12.85 23.14
CA PHE A 61 -13.31 -13.04 21.69
C PHE A 61 -12.94 -14.45 21.26
N VAL A 62 -13.34 -14.74 20.02
CA VAL A 62 -12.87 -15.87 19.20
C VAL A 62 -12.31 -15.28 17.92
N GLU A 63 -11.14 -15.76 17.50
CA GLU A 63 -10.53 -15.42 16.22
C GLU A 63 -10.47 -16.66 15.34
N LEU A 64 -10.74 -16.47 14.05
CA LEU A 64 -10.55 -17.49 13.02
C LEU A 64 -9.41 -17.08 12.09
N TYR A 65 -8.75 -18.06 11.48
CA TYR A 65 -7.68 -17.88 10.53
C TYR A 65 -7.89 -18.71 9.26
N ASN A 66 -7.52 -18.14 8.12
CA ASN A 66 -7.48 -18.83 6.84
C ASN A 66 -6.02 -19.26 6.51
N PRO A 67 -5.64 -20.53 6.75
CA PRO A 67 -4.31 -21.04 6.44
C PRO A 67 -4.08 -21.31 4.95
N THR A 68 -5.08 -21.10 4.08
CA THR A 68 -5.00 -21.43 2.66
C THR A 68 -4.43 -20.28 1.82
N GLY A 69 -4.07 -20.61 0.58
CA GLY A 69 -3.66 -19.62 -0.43
C GLY A 69 -4.82 -18.92 -1.16
N GLU A 70 -6.07 -19.22 -0.82
CA GLU A 70 -7.27 -18.68 -1.48
C GLU A 70 -8.23 -18.08 -0.46
N ALA A 71 -9.12 -17.18 -0.89
CA ALA A 71 -10.13 -16.64 0.00
C ALA A 71 -11.15 -17.74 0.39
N ILE A 72 -11.53 -17.80 1.66
CA ILE A 72 -12.55 -18.74 2.17
C ILE A 72 -13.85 -17.97 2.43
N ASP A 73 -14.92 -18.36 1.74
CA ASP A 73 -16.28 -17.90 2.02
C ASP A 73 -16.83 -18.60 3.28
N LEU A 74 -17.38 -17.84 4.21
CA LEU A 74 -17.95 -18.35 5.46
C LEU A 74 -19.46 -18.66 5.34
N THR A 75 -20.05 -18.39 4.17
CA THR A 75 -21.51 -18.47 3.94
C THR A 75 -21.95 -19.67 3.10
N ASP A 76 -21.04 -20.31 2.37
CA ASP A 76 -21.32 -21.54 1.60
C ASP A 76 -20.17 -22.58 1.70
N PRO A 77 -20.31 -23.64 2.52
CA PRO A 77 -21.46 -23.88 3.40
C PRO A 77 -21.51 -22.86 4.55
N GLN A 78 -22.70 -22.55 5.05
CA GLN A 78 -22.87 -21.60 6.15
C GLN A 78 -22.12 -22.08 7.40
N LEU A 79 -21.07 -21.36 7.80
CA LEU A 79 -20.34 -21.63 9.03
C LEU A 79 -20.96 -20.86 10.20
N SER A 80 -20.85 -21.41 11.41
CA SER A 80 -21.25 -20.72 12.63
C SER A 80 -20.32 -21.06 13.81
N ILE A 81 -20.26 -20.17 14.79
CA ILE A 81 -19.56 -20.43 16.05
C ILE A 81 -20.53 -20.78 17.17
N GLN A 82 -20.11 -21.66 18.06
CA GLN A 82 -20.84 -22.04 19.27
C GLN A 82 -19.90 -22.09 20.46
N TYR A 83 -20.38 -21.63 21.62
CA TYR A 83 -19.66 -21.74 22.88
C TYR A 83 -20.37 -22.66 23.88
N ARG A 84 -19.59 -23.36 24.72
CA ARG A 84 -20.07 -24.07 25.92
C ARG A 84 -19.11 -23.85 27.08
N SER A 85 -19.64 -23.86 28.31
CA SER A 85 -18.79 -23.86 29.50
C SER A 85 -18.07 -25.20 29.68
N ALA A 86 -16.91 -25.20 30.35
CA ALA A 86 -15.97 -26.34 30.44
C ALA A 86 -16.48 -27.65 31.08
N SER A 87 -17.71 -27.69 31.58
CA SER A 87 -18.31 -28.90 32.16
C SER A 87 -19.77 -29.05 31.76
N SER A 88 -20.17 -28.36 30.70
CA SER A 88 -21.53 -28.38 30.17
C SER A 88 -21.50 -28.92 28.75
N GLY A 89 -22.37 -29.90 28.50
CA GLY A 89 -22.75 -30.27 27.15
C GLY A 89 -23.82 -29.35 26.55
N ASN A 90 -24.43 -28.50 27.36
CA ASN A 90 -25.43 -27.55 26.90
C ASN A 90 -24.76 -26.34 26.21
N PRO A 91 -25.23 -25.95 25.02
CA PRO A 91 -24.83 -24.72 24.36
C PRO A 91 -25.05 -23.49 25.27
N GLY A 92 -24.09 -22.57 25.31
CA GLY A 92 -24.21 -21.27 25.98
C GLY A 92 -25.13 -20.28 25.24
N GLY A 93 -25.82 -20.73 24.19
CA GLY A 93 -26.65 -19.95 23.28
C GLY A 93 -26.89 -20.72 21.98
N SER A 94 -27.64 -20.14 21.05
CA SER A 94 -27.69 -20.65 19.67
C SER A 94 -26.36 -20.35 18.97
N PRO A 95 -25.91 -21.20 18.01
CA PRO A 95 -24.77 -20.87 17.18
C PRO A 95 -24.97 -19.53 16.45
N VAL A 96 -23.88 -18.80 16.25
CA VAL A 96 -23.88 -17.50 15.56
C VAL A 96 -23.32 -17.69 14.16
N ALA A 97 -24.18 -17.52 13.16
CA ALA A 97 -23.81 -17.59 11.75
C ALA A 97 -22.75 -16.54 11.41
N LEU A 98 -21.71 -16.97 10.70
CA LEU A 98 -20.65 -16.10 10.20
C LEU A 98 -21.05 -15.52 8.84
N THR A 99 -20.43 -14.40 8.48
CA THR A 99 -20.73 -13.71 7.20
C THR A 99 -19.44 -13.27 6.53
N GLY A 100 -19.49 -13.08 5.21
CA GLY A 100 -18.35 -12.63 4.42
C GLY A 100 -17.33 -13.74 4.17
N SER A 101 -16.09 -13.33 3.95
CA SER A 101 -14.98 -14.22 3.60
C SER A 101 -13.70 -13.81 4.32
N ILE A 102 -12.77 -14.74 4.47
CA ILE A 102 -11.42 -14.48 5.00
C ILE A 102 -10.42 -14.59 3.86
N ALA A 103 -9.63 -13.54 3.62
CA ALA A 103 -8.56 -13.53 2.61
C ALA A 103 -7.49 -14.62 2.90
N PRO A 104 -6.68 -15.01 1.90
CA PRO A 104 -5.55 -15.92 2.13
C PRO A 104 -4.64 -15.43 3.27
N GLY A 105 -4.35 -16.26 4.26
CA GLY A 105 -3.56 -15.86 5.43
C GLY A 105 -4.21 -14.78 6.30
N GLY A 106 -5.49 -14.47 6.11
CA GLY A 106 -6.24 -13.46 6.87
C GLY A 106 -6.87 -14.03 8.14
N HIS A 107 -7.39 -13.12 8.97
CA HIS A 107 -8.07 -13.41 10.23
C HIS A 107 -9.52 -12.91 10.22
N TYR A 108 -10.34 -13.39 11.15
CA TYR A 108 -11.72 -12.94 11.36
C TYR A 108 -12.03 -12.89 12.86
N LEU A 109 -12.33 -11.70 13.37
CA LEU A 109 -12.51 -11.43 14.79
C LEU A 109 -13.99 -11.43 15.17
N ILE A 110 -14.36 -12.37 16.03
CA ILE A 110 -15.70 -12.40 16.64
C ILE A 110 -15.63 -11.90 18.07
N LYS A 111 -16.21 -10.73 18.32
CA LYS A 111 -16.38 -10.18 19.67
C LYS A 111 -17.50 -10.90 20.41
N ALA A 112 -17.22 -11.37 21.62
CA ALA A 112 -18.21 -11.92 22.54
C ALA A 112 -18.63 -10.89 23.61
N ALA A 113 -19.18 -11.35 24.73
CA ALA A 113 -19.73 -10.47 25.76
C ALA A 113 -18.65 -9.55 26.38
N ASP A 114 -19.08 -8.35 26.80
CA ASP A 114 -18.26 -7.48 27.63
C ASP A 114 -18.30 -7.97 29.08
N GLY A 115 -17.16 -7.93 29.75
CA GLY A 115 -17.07 -8.13 31.20
C GLY A 115 -17.41 -6.87 31.99
N SER A 116 -17.21 -6.95 33.30
CA SER A 116 -17.62 -5.90 34.24
C SER A 116 -16.62 -4.74 34.33
N ASP A 117 -15.35 -4.98 34.04
CA ASP A 117 -14.30 -3.94 34.05
C ASP A 117 -14.30 -3.13 32.74
N GLY A 118 -15.06 -2.03 32.76
CA GLY A 118 -15.15 -1.11 31.63
C GLY A 118 -13.87 -0.31 31.33
N THR A 119 -12.86 -0.38 32.19
CA THR A 119 -11.60 0.39 32.02
C THR A 119 -10.61 -0.30 31.09
N GLN A 120 -10.80 -1.58 30.80
CA GLN A 120 -9.92 -2.34 29.91
C GLN A 120 -10.08 -1.89 28.45
N PRO A 121 -9.01 -2.01 27.64
CA PRO A 121 -9.03 -1.69 26.22
C PRO A 121 -10.18 -2.40 25.48
N ALA A 122 -10.74 -1.71 24.48
CA ALA A 122 -11.64 -2.35 23.52
C ALA A 122 -10.84 -3.27 22.59
N LEU A 123 -11.52 -4.25 21.99
CA LEU A 123 -10.98 -4.98 20.84
C LEU A 123 -10.88 -4.05 19.61
N PRO A 124 -10.05 -4.38 18.61
CA PRO A 124 -10.23 -3.88 17.26
C PRO A 124 -11.67 -4.08 16.78
N THR A 125 -12.09 -3.33 15.76
CA THR A 125 -13.44 -3.44 15.18
C THR A 125 -13.73 -4.89 14.80
N PRO A 126 -14.69 -5.58 15.44
CA PRO A 126 -14.90 -7.00 15.15
C PRO A 126 -15.67 -7.20 13.84
N ASP A 127 -15.40 -8.31 13.16
CA ASP A 127 -16.12 -8.71 11.95
C ASP A 127 -17.51 -9.28 12.26
N ALA A 128 -17.66 -9.89 13.44
CA ALA A 128 -18.94 -10.36 13.95
C ALA A 128 -19.07 -10.15 15.46
N THR A 129 -20.31 -10.23 15.96
CA THR A 129 -20.58 -10.15 17.40
C THR A 129 -21.44 -11.31 17.88
N THR A 130 -21.20 -11.76 19.11
CA THR A 130 -21.99 -12.76 19.82
C THR A 130 -22.25 -12.31 21.26
N THR A 131 -23.23 -12.94 21.92
CA THR A 131 -23.56 -12.72 23.34
C THR A 131 -22.99 -13.78 24.25
N PHE A 132 -22.05 -14.61 23.78
CA PHE A 132 -21.42 -15.65 24.59
C PHE A 132 -20.68 -15.03 25.78
N THR A 133 -20.92 -15.56 26.98
CA THR A 133 -20.15 -15.25 28.19
C THR A 133 -19.14 -16.37 28.40
N MET A 134 -17.87 -16.12 28.06
CA MET A 134 -16.85 -17.16 27.99
C MET A 134 -16.11 -17.30 29.32
N GLY A 135 -15.57 -18.50 29.57
CA GLY A 135 -14.78 -18.76 30.77
C GLY A 135 -13.31 -18.39 30.53
N GLY A 136 -12.75 -17.57 31.41
CA GLY A 136 -11.36 -17.09 31.28
C GLY A 136 -10.28 -18.12 31.62
N THR A 137 -10.63 -19.24 32.25
CA THR A 137 -9.68 -20.30 32.61
C THR A 137 -10.05 -21.67 32.02
N SER A 138 -11.27 -21.83 31.55
CA SER A 138 -11.75 -23.05 30.93
C SER A 138 -13.01 -22.81 30.10
N GLY A 139 -13.15 -23.52 28.98
CA GLY A 139 -14.29 -23.39 28.07
C GLY A 139 -14.19 -24.31 26.86
N GLN A 140 -15.19 -24.21 25.97
CA GLN A 140 -15.27 -24.96 24.72
C GLN A 140 -15.79 -24.02 23.63
N VAL A 141 -15.05 -23.88 22.53
CA VAL A 141 -15.47 -23.15 21.31
C VAL A 141 -15.50 -24.14 20.16
N LEU A 142 -16.58 -24.11 19.39
CA LEU A 142 -16.79 -24.95 18.22
C LEU A 142 -17.03 -24.06 17.01
N LEU A 143 -16.35 -24.36 15.91
CA LEU A 143 -16.66 -23.89 14.57
C LEU A 143 -17.38 -25.02 13.85
N ILE A 144 -18.61 -24.78 13.41
CA ILE A 144 -19.50 -25.83 12.91
C ILE A 144 -20.05 -25.48 11.53
N ASN A 145 -20.33 -26.53 10.76
CA ASN A 145 -21.00 -26.43 9.48
C ASN A 145 -22.53 -26.45 9.69
N GLY A 146 -23.19 -25.36 9.32
CA GLY A 146 -24.59 -25.09 9.57
C GLY A 146 -24.82 -24.23 10.81
N THR A 147 -26.09 -23.97 11.13
CA THR A 147 -26.52 -23.14 12.26
C THR A 147 -27.23 -23.92 13.36
N ASP A 148 -27.39 -25.22 13.18
CA ASP A 148 -27.98 -26.10 14.19
C ASP A 148 -27.00 -26.30 15.34
N SER A 149 -27.52 -26.31 16.57
CA SER A 149 -26.67 -26.54 17.74
C SER A 149 -25.98 -27.89 17.65
N PHE A 150 -24.65 -27.87 17.68
CA PHE A 150 -23.87 -29.09 17.88
C PHE A 150 -24.06 -29.53 19.32
N THR A 151 -24.37 -30.80 19.56
CA THR A 151 -24.65 -31.34 20.91
C THR A 151 -23.84 -32.57 21.29
N THR A 152 -23.07 -33.14 20.35
CA THR A 152 -22.16 -34.27 20.64
C THR A 152 -21.11 -33.83 21.66
N LEU A 153 -20.73 -34.75 22.56
CA LEU A 153 -19.81 -34.56 23.68
C LEU A 153 -18.65 -35.57 23.63
N GLY A 154 -17.57 -35.28 24.35
CA GLY A 154 -16.39 -36.13 24.46
C GLY A 154 -15.27 -35.71 23.50
N ASP A 155 -14.43 -36.66 23.12
CA ASP A 155 -13.44 -36.45 22.07
C ASP A 155 -14.16 -36.30 20.72
N LEU A 156 -14.03 -35.13 20.10
CA LEU A 156 -14.69 -34.77 18.86
C LEU A 156 -13.75 -34.77 17.64
N ALA A 157 -12.52 -35.26 17.78
CA ALA A 157 -11.61 -35.44 16.66
C ALA A 157 -12.30 -36.18 15.49
N GLY A 158 -12.30 -35.57 14.30
CA GLY A 158 -12.93 -36.11 13.09
C GLY A 158 -14.46 -36.26 13.12
N ASN A 159 -15.19 -35.58 14.02
CA ASN A 159 -16.66 -35.67 14.08
C ASN A 159 -17.33 -34.92 12.90
N ALA A 160 -18.33 -35.53 12.27
CA ALA A 160 -18.98 -34.93 11.11
C ALA A 160 -19.74 -33.65 11.46
N GLY A 161 -19.53 -32.58 10.68
CA GLY A 161 -20.19 -31.29 10.85
C GLY A 161 -19.50 -30.35 11.85
N LEU A 162 -18.46 -30.84 12.53
CA LEU A 162 -17.48 -30.00 13.21
C LEU A 162 -16.40 -29.61 12.20
N VAL A 163 -16.09 -28.32 12.11
CA VAL A 163 -15.01 -27.80 11.26
C VAL A 163 -13.71 -27.70 12.06
N ASP A 164 -13.80 -27.16 13.28
CA ASP A 164 -12.71 -27.03 14.23
C ASP A 164 -13.30 -26.88 15.65
N MET A 165 -12.56 -27.26 16.68
CA MET A 165 -12.90 -27.03 18.07
C MET A 165 -11.66 -26.73 18.90
N VAL A 166 -11.82 -25.89 19.92
CA VAL A 166 -10.90 -25.89 21.06
C VAL A 166 -11.65 -26.07 22.37
N GLY A 167 -11.33 -27.16 23.07
CA GLY A 167 -11.57 -27.27 24.51
C GLY A 167 -10.31 -26.83 25.25
N TYR A 168 -10.41 -25.88 26.18
CA TYR A 168 -9.27 -25.36 26.95
C TYR A 168 -9.49 -25.41 28.46
N GLY A 169 -8.40 -25.61 29.20
CA GLY A 169 -8.40 -25.66 30.66
C GLY A 169 -8.99 -26.94 31.25
N SER A 170 -9.43 -26.87 32.51
CA SER A 170 -9.96 -28.05 33.21
C SER A 170 -11.31 -28.45 32.65
N GLN A 171 -11.35 -29.61 31.98
CA GLN A 171 -12.56 -30.17 31.39
C GLN A 171 -13.24 -31.15 32.36
N GLY A 172 -14.55 -30.97 32.57
CA GLY A 172 -15.37 -31.81 33.43
C GLY A 172 -16.04 -32.98 32.70
N ALA A 173 -16.89 -33.73 33.42
CA ALA A 173 -17.73 -34.75 32.79
C ALA A 173 -18.70 -34.09 31.78
N GLY A 174 -18.71 -34.56 30.53
CA GLY A 174 -19.53 -33.99 29.46
C GLY A 174 -18.92 -32.78 28.76
N ALA A 175 -17.63 -32.51 28.99
CA ALA A 175 -16.85 -31.61 28.16
C ALA A 175 -16.51 -32.24 26.81
N SER A 176 -16.08 -31.38 25.87
CA SER A 176 -15.61 -31.79 24.56
C SER A 176 -14.29 -31.08 24.22
N PHE A 177 -13.45 -31.78 23.49
CA PHE A 177 -12.13 -31.36 23.01
C PHE A 177 -11.75 -32.28 21.84
N GLU A 178 -10.68 -31.96 21.13
CA GLU A 178 -10.10 -32.87 20.14
C GLU A 178 -8.85 -33.50 20.75
N THR A 179 -8.83 -34.84 20.86
CA THR A 179 -7.80 -35.69 21.48
C THR A 179 -7.48 -35.37 22.95
N SER A 180 -7.02 -34.16 23.26
CA SER A 180 -6.78 -33.63 24.60
C SER A 180 -6.98 -32.12 24.62
N ALA A 181 -7.51 -31.60 25.73
CA ALA A 181 -7.75 -30.16 25.88
C ALA A 181 -6.45 -29.33 25.90
N ALA A 182 -6.55 -28.10 25.37
CA ALA A 182 -5.50 -27.10 25.46
C ALA A 182 -5.22 -26.68 26.92
N SER A 183 -4.01 -26.17 27.15
CA SER A 183 -3.61 -25.64 28.47
C SER A 183 -4.55 -24.53 28.95
N ALA A 184 -4.71 -24.40 30.27
CA ALA A 184 -5.57 -23.38 30.86
C ALA A 184 -4.98 -21.97 30.69
N PRO A 185 -5.71 -21.02 30.07
CA PRO A 185 -5.35 -19.61 30.11
C PRO A 185 -5.68 -18.99 31.49
N ALA A 186 -5.33 -17.72 31.65
CA ALA A 186 -5.70 -16.87 32.77
C ALA A 186 -6.40 -15.61 32.24
N ASN A 187 -6.94 -14.76 33.11
CA ASN A 187 -7.61 -13.53 32.67
C ASN A 187 -6.76 -12.67 31.73
N ALA A 188 -5.43 -12.63 31.92
CA ALA A 188 -4.52 -11.85 31.11
C ALA A 188 -4.05 -12.53 29.81
N THR A 189 -4.42 -13.80 29.58
CA THR A 189 -3.89 -14.62 28.49
C THR A 189 -4.99 -15.32 27.69
N SER A 190 -4.68 -15.68 26.45
CA SER A 190 -5.52 -16.49 25.56
C SER A 190 -4.89 -17.86 25.31
N VAL A 191 -5.62 -18.73 24.62
CA VAL A 191 -5.05 -19.89 23.92
C VAL A 191 -5.02 -19.60 22.43
N ALA A 192 -3.86 -19.79 21.80
CA ALA A 192 -3.64 -19.48 20.38
C ALA A 192 -2.91 -20.60 19.63
N ARG A 193 -3.34 -20.87 18.39
CA ARG A 193 -2.60 -21.68 17.42
C ARG A 193 -1.34 -20.95 16.95
N ASN A 194 -0.40 -21.68 16.35
CA ASN A 194 0.74 -21.04 15.67
C ASN A 194 0.29 -20.30 14.39
N ALA A 195 1.16 -19.43 13.87
CA ALA A 195 0.90 -18.64 12.67
C ALA A 195 0.69 -19.47 11.38
N GLN A 196 0.96 -20.77 11.42
CA GLN A 196 0.71 -21.68 10.29
C GLN A 196 -0.71 -22.26 10.33
N GLY A 197 -1.47 -22.03 11.41
CA GLY A 197 -2.85 -22.51 11.54
C GLY A 197 -2.96 -24.03 11.50
N ALA A 198 -1.92 -24.75 11.92
CA ALA A 198 -1.93 -26.21 11.90
C ALA A 198 -3.03 -26.75 12.83
N ASP A 199 -3.83 -27.67 12.31
CA ASP A 199 -4.92 -28.34 13.00
C ASP A 199 -4.70 -29.85 12.96
N THR A 200 -4.24 -30.42 14.07
CA THR A 200 -3.85 -31.83 14.15
C THR A 200 -4.92 -32.72 14.77
N ASP A 201 -6.14 -32.19 14.97
CA ASP A 201 -7.19 -32.80 15.80
C ASP A 201 -6.71 -33.04 17.26
N ASP A 202 -5.75 -32.26 17.76
CA ASP A 202 -5.25 -32.32 19.15
C ASP A 202 -5.05 -30.91 19.72
N ASN A 203 -6.02 -30.45 20.52
CA ASN A 203 -6.00 -29.08 21.04
C ASN A 203 -4.78 -28.84 21.96
N SER A 204 -4.24 -29.88 22.60
CA SER A 204 -3.07 -29.75 23.45
C SER A 204 -1.75 -29.61 22.67
N ALA A 205 -1.73 -30.11 21.43
CA ALA A 205 -0.60 -29.97 20.52
C ALA A 205 -0.65 -28.64 19.75
N ASP A 206 -1.85 -28.17 19.42
CA ASP A 206 -2.03 -27.06 18.51
C ASP A 206 -2.07 -25.69 19.20
N PHE A 207 -2.57 -25.62 20.43
CA PHE A 207 -2.76 -24.36 21.15
C PHE A 207 -1.75 -24.15 22.27
N THR A 208 -1.24 -22.93 22.37
CA THR A 208 -0.36 -22.48 23.46
C THR A 208 -0.94 -21.27 24.17
N VAL A 209 -0.57 -21.08 25.44
CA VAL A 209 -1.05 -19.94 26.23
C VAL A 209 -0.13 -18.74 26.05
N GLY A 210 -0.70 -17.57 25.73
CA GLY A 210 0.06 -16.36 25.44
C GLY A 210 -0.71 -15.07 25.70
N ALA A 211 -0.07 -13.92 25.45
CA ALA A 211 -0.76 -12.64 25.46
C ALA A 211 -1.74 -12.56 24.27
N PRO A 212 -2.95 -12.00 24.46
CA PRO A 212 -3.95 -12.03 23.40
C PRO A 212 -3.64 -11.08 22.24
N THR A 213 -3.90 -11.51 21.01
CA THR A 213 -3.53 -10.83 19.76
C THR A 213 -4.69 -10.69 18.77
N PRO A 214 -5.83 -10.09 19.15
CA PRO A 214 -7.03 -10.05 18.31
C PRO A 214 -6.78 -9.30 17.00
N THR A 215 -7.08 -9.96 15.89
CA THR A 215 -6.90 -9.47 14.51
C THR A 215 -8.19 -9.70 13.73
N ASN A 216 -8.79 -8.64 13.21
CA ASN A 216 -9.98 -8.70 12.36
C ASN A 216 -9.59 -8.86 10.87
N THR A 217 -10.57 -8.94 9.97
CA THR A 217 -10.30 -9.06 8.51
C THR A 217 -9.56 -7.86 7.92
N THR A 218 -9.58 -6.69 8.57
CA THR A 218 -8.97 -5.44 8.09
C THR A 218 -7.63 -5.10 8.75
N ALA A 219 -7.22 -5.83 9.79
CA ALA A 219 -6.03 -5.52 10.60
C ALA A 219 -4.71 -5.87 9.89
N GLY A 220 -4.78 -6.42 8.67
CA GLY A 220 -3.65 -6.54 7.75
C GLY A 220 -3.27 -5.23 7.04
N ASP A 221 -4.18 -4.24 6.99
CA ASP A 221 -3.87 -2.91 6.49
C ASP A 221 -3.53 -2.02 7.70
N ALA A 222 -2.26 -1.56 7.80
CA ALA A 222 -1.91 -0.48 8.72
C ALA A 222 -2.89 0.70 8.52
N PRO A 223 -3.17 1.56 9.52
CA PRO A 223 -4.05 2.72 9.28
C PRO A 223 -3.50 3.55 8.11
N LEU A 224 -4.40 4.01 7.23
CA LEU A 224 -4.03 4.90 6.12
C LEU A 224 -3.26 6.09 6.69
N SER A 225 -2.09 6.34 6.12
CA SER A 225 -1.21 7.43 6.52
C SER A 225 -0.62 8.09 5.29
N ALA A 226 -0.93 9.37 5.10
CA ALA A 226 -0.29 10.22 4.10
C ALA A 226 1.17 10.47 4.49
N THR A 227 2.08 10.39 3.53
CA THR A 227 3.50 10.69 3.73
C THR A 227 3.75 12.15 3.42
N ASP A 228 4.40 12.86 4.35
CA ASP A 228 4.85 14.23 4.12
C ASP A 228 5.94 14.25 3.03
N PRO A 229 5.70 14.92 1.88
CA PRO A 229 6.72 15.04 0.83
C PRO A 229 7.88 15.96 1.22
N GLY A 230 7.78 16.66 2.36
CA GLY A 230 8.70 17.71 2.78
C GLY A 230 8.44 19.02 2.04
N ALA A 231 9.16 20.07 2.45
CA ALA A 231 9.07 21.38 1.82
C ALA A 231 9.50 21.32 0.35
N GLN A 232 8.70 21.92 -0.52
CA GLN A 232 8.93 22.00 -1.96
C GLN A 232 9.34 23.41 -2.38
N THR A 233 10.18 23.51 -3.41
CA THR A 233 10.57 24.80 -4.01
C THR A 233 10.50 24.73 -5.52
N ALA A 234 10.12 25.85 -6.15
CA ALA A 234 10.18 26.00 -7.60
C ALA A 234 10.43 27.47 -7.99
N ILE A 235 10.82 27.68 -9.24
CA ILE A 235 11.03 29.00 -9.83
C ILE A 235 9.78 29.36 -10.64
N VAL A 236 9.32 30.60 -10.53
CA VAL A 236 8.18 31.11 -11.32
C VAL A 236 8.45 30.98 -12.82
N ASP A 237 7.41 30.64 -13.59
CA ASP A 237 7.42 30.43 -15.05
C ASP A 237 8.29 29.27 -15.56
N THR A 238 8.95 28.51 -14.68
CA THR A 238 9.68 27.28 -15.04
C THR A 238 8.87 26.02 -14.67
N PRO A 239 8.69 25.04 -15.58
CA PRO A 239 8.02 23.79 -15.26
C PRO A 239 8.67 23.06 -14.08
N VAL A 240 7.86 22.58 -13.12
CA VAL A 240 8.37 21.78 -12.00
C VAL A 240 8.78 20.39 -12.49
N THR A 241 9.79 19.81 -11.85
CA THR A 241 10.04 18.37 -11.98
C THR A 241 8.86 17.62 -11.34
N PRO A 242 8.16 16.73 -12.07
CA PRO A 242 7.04 15.98 -11.51
C PRO A 242 7.46 15.18 -10.28
N PHE A 243 6.61 15.17 -9.26
CA PHE A 243 6.75 14.31 -8.09
C PHE A 243 5.40 13.70 -7.70
N THR A 244 5.42 12.61 -6.96
CA THR A 244 4.21 11.87 -6.59
C THR A 244 4.07 11.84 -5.08
N LEU A 245 2.88 12.15 -4.58
CA LEU A 245 2.52 11.98 -3.18
C LEU A 245 2.37 10.51 -2.83
N GLU A 246 2.86 10.12 -1.66
CA GLU A 246 2.87 8.72 -1.20
C GLU A 246 2.00 8.54 0.04
N ALA A 247 1.40 7.36 0.17
CA ALA A 247 0.67 6.93 1.36
C ALA A 247 0.99 5.48 1.69
N THR A 248 0.80 5.12 2.96
CA THR A 248 0.95 3.75 3.47
C THR A 248 -0.29 3.33 4.23
N GLY A 249 -0.51 2.03 4.40
CA GLY A 249 -1.71 1.51 5.08
C GLY A 249 -2.99 1.69 4.25
N GLY A 250 -4.14 1.41 4.85
CA GLY A 250 -5.43 1.41 4.17
C GLY A 250 -5.51 0.41 3.01
N THR A 251 -6.62 0.45 2.29
CA THR A 251 -6.89 -0.45 1.15
C THR A 251 -6.60 0.25 -0.18
N THR A 252 -5.64 -0.25 -0.97
CA THR A 252 -5.36 0.30 -2.32
C THR A 252 -6.49 -0.02 -3.33
N PRO A 253 -6.67 0.78 -4.41
CA PRO A 253 -5.90 1.97 -4.82
C PRO A 253 -6.22 3.23 -4.00
N TYR A 254 -5.29 4.18 -4.00
CA TYR A 254 -5.47 5.49 -3.38
C TYR A 254 -5.98 6.52 -4.38
N THR A 255 -6.73 7.51 -3.88
CA THR A 255 -7.12 8.70 -4.64
C THR A 255 -6.74 9.96 -3.88
N TRP A 256 -6.14 10.92 -4.58
CA TRP A 256 -5.62 12.16 -4.01
C TRP A 256 -6.40 13.39 -4.45
N GLU A 257 -6.55 14.33 -3.52
CA GLU A 257 -6.98 15.71 -3.76
C GLU A 257 -6.08 16.67 -2.98
N ALA A 258 -5.97 17.93 -3.42
CA ALA A 258 -5.21 18.94 -2.70
C ALA A 258 -5.87 20.32 -2.77
N THR A 259 -5.62 21.13 -1.75
CA THR A 259 -5.97 22.54 -1.69
C THR A 259 -4.73 23.39 -1.40
N GLY A 260 -4.73 24.64 -1.84
CA GLY A 260 -3.63 25.57 -1.60
C GLY A 260 -2.40 25.40 -2.51
N LEU A 261 -2.48 24.57 -3.57
CA LEU A 261 -1.42 24.49 -4.58
C LEU A 261 -1.15 25.85 -5.23
N PRO A 262 0.13 26.17 -5.55
CA PRO A 262 0.49 27.36 -6.33
C PRO A 262 -0.26 27.44 -7.67
N ASP A 263 -0.65 28.65 -8.07
CA ASP A 263 -1.29 28.89 -9.36
C ASP A 263 -0.41 28.36 -10.51
N GLY A 264 -1.00 27.57 -11.40
CA GLY A 264 -0.30 26.93 -12.52
C GLY A 264 0.20 25.51 -12.26
N LEU A 265 0.12 25.03 -11.01
CA LEU A 265 0.32 23.62 -10.67
C LEU A 265 -0.99 22.84 -10.60
N ALA A 266 -0.91 21.53 -10.80
CA ALA A 266 -2.04 20.61 -10.72
C ALA A 266 -1.62 19.28 -10.07
N LEU A 267 -2.57 18.66 -9.35
CA LEU A 267 -2.45 17.33 -8.78
C LEU A 267 -3.39 16.36 -9.53
N SER A 268 -2.86 15.21 -9.95
CA SER A 268 -3.65 14.11 -10.50
C SER A 268 -4.29 13.25 -9.40
N THR A 269 -5.32 12.48 -9.75
CA THR A 269 -5.99 11.56 -8.82
C THR A 269 -5.06 10.47 -8.27
N GLU A 270 -3.99 10.15 -8.98
CA GLU A 270 -2.96 9.18 -8.62
C GLU A 270 -1.86 9.77 -7.73
N GLY A 271 -1.90 11.07 -7.44
CA GLY A 271 -0.95 11.72 -6.54
C GLY A 271 0.19 12.50 -7.22
N GLU A 272 0.27 12.52 -8.56
CA GLU A 272 1.34 13.23 -9.29
C GLU A 272 1.06 14.74 -9.38
N VAL A 273 2.02 15.56 -8.94
CA VAL A 273 2.03 17.02 -9.05
C VAL A 273 2.87 17.45 -10.25
N THR A 274 2.29 18.28 -11.12
CA THR A 274 2.93 18.81 -12.33
C THR A 274 2.51 20.26 -12.60
N GLY A 275 3.18 20.94 -13.54
CA GLY A 275 2.78 22.25 -14.03
C GLY A 275 3.90 23.28 -14.03
N THR A 276 3.52 24.55 -14.22
CA THR A 276 4.42 25.71 -14.24
C THR A 276 3.82 26.78 -13.33
N PRO A 277 4.46 27.11 -12.19
CA PRO A 277 3.91 28.06 -11.25
C PRO A 277 4.00 29.48 -11.81
N THR A 278 2.97 30.31 -11.62
CA THR A 278 2.90 31.64 -12.26
C THR A 278 3.00 32.81 -11.28
N VAL A 279 3.09 32.54 -9.98
CA VAL A 279 3.10 33.58 -8.93
C VAL A 279 4.09 33.22 -7.83
N VAL A 280 5.05 34.13 -7.60
CA VAL A 280 6.00 34.08 -6.48
C VAL A 280 5.27 34.33 -5.17
N ASP A 281 5.24 33.30 -4.32
CA ASP A 281 4.73 33.37 -2.95
C ASP A 281 5.14 32.09 -2.18
N SER A 282 4.83 32.06 -0.89
CA SER A 282 4.85 30.83 -0.08
C SER A 282 3.43 30.32 0.12
N TYR A 283 3.22 29.06 -0.22
CA TYR A 283 1.93 28.37 -0.17
C TYR A 283 1.97 27.29 0.92
N SER A 284 0.86 27.14 1.65
CA SER A 284 0.64 26.01 2.55
C SER A 284 -0.34 25.06 1.85
N VAL A 285 0.17 23.92 1.39
CA VAL A 285 -0.59 22.94 0.62
C VAL A 285 -1.10 21.86 1.55
N GLU A 286 -2.41 21.60 1.52
CA GLU A 286 -3.03 20.45 2.20
C GLU A 286 -3.37 19.39 1.16
N ALA A 287 -2.76 18.22 1.27
CA ALA A 287 -3.03 17.07 0.41
C ALA A 287 -3.75 15.98 1.20
N THR A 288 -4.84 15.47 0.65
CA THR A 288 -5.71 14.45 1.27
C THR A 288 -5.70 13.20 0.42
N VAL A 289 -5.46 12.05 1.06
CA VAL A 289 -5.55 10.73 0.45
C VAL A 289 -6.78 9.99 0.98
N ALA A 290 -7.52 9.38 0.07
CA ALA A 290 -8.58 8.42 0.39
C ALA A 290 -8.20 7.02 -0.11
N ASP A 291 -8.54 5.99 0.66
CA ASP A 291 -8.36 4.59 0.27
C ASP A 291 -9.62 4.01 -0.39
N ALA A 292 -9.52 2.78 -0.90
CA ALA A 292 -10.61 2.08 -1.58
C ALA A 292 -11.53 1.29 -0.62
N ALA A 293 -11.38 1.45 0.70
CA ALA A 293 -12.23 0.77 1.66
C ALA A 293 -13.69 1.26 1.60
N THR A 294 -14.61 0.54 2.24
CA THR A 294 -16.02 0.95 2.34
C THR A 294 -16.49 0.88 3.79
N PRO A 295 -16.63 2.02 4.49
CA PRO A 295 -16.35 3.39 4.03
C PRO A 295 -14.85 3.64 3.78
N ALA A 296 -14.53 4.57 2.88
CA ALA A 296 -13.14 4.96 2.63
C ALA A 296 -12.54 5.58 3.89
N ALA A 297 -11.29 5.20 4.20
CA ALA A 297 -10.47 5.92 5.15
C ALA A 297 -9.83 7.14 4.46
N GLU A 298 -9.64 8.21 5.20
CA GLU A 298 -8.99 9.43 4.72
C GLU A 298 -7.87 9.84 5.69
N ASP A 299 -6.77 10.37 5.15
CA ASP A 299 -5.73 11.05 5.91
C ASP A 299 -5.21 12.26 5.12
N SER A 300 -4.60 13.22 5.80
CA SER A 300 -4.14 14.47 5.19
C SER A 300 -2.78 14.90 5.72
N VAL A 301 -1.97 15.48 4.85
CA VAL A 301 -0.69 16.10 5.21
C VAL A 301 -0.62 17.55 4.71
N THR A 302 0.04 18.41 5.47
CA THR A 302 0.31 19.79 5.10
C THR A 302 1.81 19.99 4.90
N PHE A 303 2.20 20.61 3.79
CA PHE A 303 3.58 20.96 3.51
C PHE A 303 3.69 22.35 2.88
N ASP A 304 4.86 22.96 3.00
CA ASP A 304 5.14 24.28 2.42
C ASP A 304 5.63 24.12 0.98
N PHE A 305 5.10 24.95 0.07
CA PHE A 305 5.59 25.09 -1.30
C PHE A 305 5.99 26.54 -1.52
N THR A 306 7.28 26.81 -1.74
CA THR A 306 7.77 28.17 -2.01
C THR A 306 8.10 28.35 -3.48
N ILE A 307 7.47 29.34 -4.11
CA ILE A 307 7.80 29.80 -5.45
C ILE A 307 8.70 31.03 -5.33
N THR A 308 9.88 30.98 -5.92
CA THR A 308 10.83 32.10 -5.92
C THR A 308 10.94 32.72 -7.31
N GLU A 309 11.36 33.98 -7.37
CA GLU A 309 11.88 34.56 -8.60
C GLU A 309 13.11 33.76 -9.07
N PRO A 310 13.40 33.72 -10.37
CA PRO A 310 14.73 33.33 -10.83
C PRO A 310 15.79 34.25 -10.17
N GLY A 311 16.99 33.72 -9.94
CA GLY A 311 18.10 34.51 -9.39
C GLY A 311 18.38 35.75 -10.25
N GLU A 312 18.91 36.81 -9.63
CA GLU A 312 19.35 38.00 -10.37
C GLU A 312 20.39 37.60 -11.43
N VAL A 313 20.15 38.04 -12.66
CA VAL A 313 21.06 37.79 -13.79
C VAL A 313 22.25 38.75 -13.67
N VAL A 314 23.45 38.18 -13.65
CA VAL A 314 24.73 38.88 -13.63
C VAL A 314 25.31 38.81 -15.04
N LEU A 315 25.70 39.96 -15.59
CA LEU A 315 26.32 40.05 -16.91
C LEU A 315 27.68 39.34 -16.93
N ILE A 316 28.04 38.74 -18.06
CA ILE A 316 29.33 38.06 -18.21
C ILE A 316 30.50 39.02 -17.97
N SER A 317 30.37 40.29 -18.37
CA SER A 317 31.42 41.29 -18.15
C SER A 317 31.66 41.59 -16.66
N GLU A 318 30.63 41.53 -15.81
CA GLU A 318 30.76 41.67 -14.35
C GLU A 318 31.38 40.41 -13.72
N ILE A 319 31.07 39.22 -14.26
CA ILE A 319 31.70 37.95 -13.85
C ILE A 319 33.18 37.96 -14.20
N GLN A 320 33.56 38.41 -15.39
CA GLN A 320 34.96 38.44 -15.83
C GLN A 320 35.75 39.54 -15.11
N GLY A 321 35.21 40.77 -15.06
CA GLY A 321 35.90 41.94 -14.55
C GLY A 321 37.09 42.40 -15.42
N ASP A 322 37.74 43.50 -15.01
CA ASP A 322 38.90 44.10 -15.71
C ASP A 322 40.26 43.56 -15.21
N GLY A 323 40.21 42.61 -14.27
CA GLY A 323 41.35 42.00 -13.60
C GLY A 323 41.82 40.71 -14.26
N ALA A 324 42.89 40.13 -13.72
CA ALA A 324 43.37 38.81 -14.14
C ALA A 324 42.59 37.64 -13.48
N GLU A 325 41.78 37.94 -12.47
CA GLU A 325 40.91 37.02 -11.75
C GLU A 325 39.55 37.69 -11.61
N SER A 326 38.48 36.89 -11.64
CA SER A 326 37.12 37.40 -11.45
C SER A 326 36.94 38.10 -10.09
N PRO A 327 36.18 39.22 -10.03
CA PRO A 327 35.77 39.81 -8.76
C PRO A 327 34.72 38.99 -8.00
N LEU A 328 34.12 37.98 -8.64
CA LEU A 328 33.02 37.18 -8.13
C LEU A 328 33.39 35.74 -7.78
N VAL A 329 34.69 35.39 -7.72
CA VAL A 329 35.15 34.05 -7.31
C VAL A 329 34.46 33.60 -6.02
N ASP A 330 34.06 32.32 -5.98
CA ASP A 330 33.31 31.66 -4.91
C ASP A 330 31.87 32.18 -4.70
N SER A 331 31.36 33.02 -5.61
CA SER A 331 29.95 33.44 -5.62
C SER A 331 29.15 32.61 -6.61
N THR A 332 27.93 32.22 -6.23
CA THR A 332 26.95 31.65 -7.16
C THR A 332 26.31 32.78 -7.96
N VAL A 333 26.35 32.67 -9.29
CA VAL A 333 25.77 33.64 -10.23
C VAL A 333 24.77 32.96 -11.15
N THR A 334 23.80 33.72 -11.65
CA THR A 334 22.94 33.32 -12.77
C THR A 334 23.27 34.20 -13.96
N VAL A 335 23.46 33.63 -15.14
CA VAL A 335 23.73 34.37 -16.39
C VAL A 335 22.71 33.97 -17.44
N GLU A 336 22.26 34.93 -18.25
CA GLU A 336 21.56 34.66 -19.51
C GLU A 336 22.50 35.00 -20.65
N ALA A 337 22.73 34.06 -21.56
CA ALA A 337 23.67 34.27 -22.66
C ALA A 337 23.46 33.28 -23.80
N VAL A 338 24.10 33.55 -24.94
CA VAL A 338 24.02 32.71 -26.14
C VAL A 338 25.18 31.71 -26.18
N VAL A 339 24.86 30.44 -26.41
CA VAL A 339 25.85 29.39 -26.68
C VAL A 339 26.54 29.69 -28.00
N THR A 340 27.86 29.88 -27.96
CA THR A 340 28.67 30.15 -29.15
C THR A 340 29.48 28.95 -29.62
N SER A 341 29.80 28.04 -28.70
CA SER A 341 30.55 26.82 -29.00
C SER A 341 30.23 25.72 -28.00
N VAL A 342 29.85 24.55 -28.50
CA VAL A 342 29.60 23.35 -27.71
C VAL A 342 30.79 22.41 -27.85
N ILE A 343 31.44 22.04 -26.75
CA ILE A 343 32.65 21.20 -26.76
C ILE A 343 32.39 19.88 -26.01
N THR A 344 31.36 19.13 -26.41
CA THR A 344 30.89 17.93 -25.67
C THR A 344 31.52 16.60 -26.11
N ALA A 345 32.69 16.60 -26.74
CA ALA A 345 33.37 15.36 -27.16
C ALA A 345 34.36 14.81 -26.11
N SER A 346 34.40 13.49 -25.98
CA SER A 346 34.88 12.65 -24.87
C SER A 346 36.35 12.74 -24.43
N ASP A 347 37.08 13.85 -24.57
CA ASP A 347 38.48 13.86 -24.11
C ASP A 347 39.12 15.16 -23.59
N VAL A 348 38.50 16.36 -23.56
CA VAL A 348 39.22 17.49 -22.90
C VAL A 348 38.46 18.66 -22.26
N THR A 349 37.16 18.89 -22.47
CA THR A 349 36.47 20.04 -21.84
C THR A 349 35.00 19.74 -21.66
N ASP A 350 34.65 19.28 -20.47
CA ASP A 350 33.32 18.92 -19.99
C ASP A 350 32.39 20.17 -19.89
N GLY A 351 32.11 20.85 -21.02
CA GLY A 351 31.44 22.15 -21.03
C GLY A 351 31.22 22.82 -22.39
N PHE A 352 30.84 24.09 -22.35
CA PHE A 352 30.53 24.93 -23.52
C PHE A 352 30.85 26.41 -23.26
N PHE A 353 30.88 27.22 -24.31
CA PHE A 353 31.09 28.66 -24.22
C PHE A 353 29.77 29.41 -24.36
N LEU A 354 29.56 30.34 -23.45
CA LEU A 354 28.54 31.37 -23.54
C LEU A 354 29.18 32.70 -23.95
N GLN A 355 28.42 33.51 -24.66
CA GLN A 355 28.74 34.91 -24.90
C GLN A 355 27.48 35.76 -24.70
N GLU A 356 27.66 36.91 -24.06
CA GLU A 356 26.61 37.90 -23.80
C GLU A 356 25.91 38.30 -25.10
N GLU A 357 24.60 38.53 -25.04
CA GLU A 357 23.81 39.07 -26.13
C GLU A 357 24.34 40.45 -26.55
N ASP A 358 24.28 40.76 -27.85
CA ASP A 358 24.68 42.08 -28.38
C ASP A 358 23.94 43.27 -27.72
N ALA A 359 22.79 43.01 -27.08
CA ALA A 359 22.00 44.02 -26.38
C ALA A 359 22.57 44.38 -25.00
N ASP A 360 23.25 43.44 -24.35
CA ASP A 360 23.70 43.51 -22.96
C ASP A 360 25.23 43.63 -22.84
N ALA A 361 25.96 43.40 -23.93
CA ALA A 361 27.40 43.67 -24.04
C ALA A 361 27.75 45.14 -23.71
N ASP A 362 28.81 45.35 -22.92
CA ASP A 362 29.22 46.68 -22.42
C ASP A 362 30.19 47.42 -23.37
N ALA A 363 30.71 46.71 -24.37
CA ALA A 363 31.67 47.17 -25.36
C ALA A 363 32.99 47.71 -24.78
N ASP A 364 33.33 47.34 -23.54
CA ASP A 364 34.61 47.62 -22.92
C ASP A 364 35.62 46.50 -23.28
N PRO A 365 36.69 46.82 -24.02
CA PRO A 365 37.70 45.82 -24.36
C PRO A 365 38.51 45.30 -23.16
N ALA A 366 38.33 45.85 -21.95
CA ALA A 366 38.97 45.38 -20.73
C ALA A 366 38.22 44.21 -20.06
N THR A 367 36.95 44.00 -20.39
CA THR A 367 36.08 42.95 -19.85
C THR A 367 35.69 41.98 -20.96
N SER A 368 35.76 40.67 -20.69
CA SER A 368 35.32 39.67 -21.67
C SER A 368 33.80 39.53 -21.64
N GLU A 369 33.18 39.43 -22.81
CA GLU A 369 31.76 39.08 -22.97
C GLU A 369 31.53 37.57 -23.05
N GLY A 370 32.61 36.78 -23.11
CA GLY A 370 32.56 35.33 -23.18
C GLY A 370 33.01 34.67 -21.88
N VAL A 371 32.33 33.60 -21.48
CA VAL A 371 32.70 32.75 -20.34
C VAL A 371 32.55 31.28 -20.69
N TYR A 372 33.42 30.45 -20.13
CA TYR A 372 33.31 29.00 -20.22
C TYR A 372 32.42 28.47 -19.10
N VAL A 373 31.50 27.57 -19.44
CA VAL A 373 30.64 26.87 -18.48
C VAL A 373 31.09 25.43 -18.37
N PHE A 374 31.48 25.02 -17.16
CA PHE A 374 31.88 23.66 -16.83
C PHE A 374 30.71 22.89 -16.21
N CYS A 375 30.34 21.74 -16.79
CA CYS A 375 29.12 21.00 -16.41
C CYS A 375 29.27 19.48 -16.39
N ARG A 376 30.36 18.89 -16.89
CA ARG A 376 30.62 17.43 -16.84
C ARG A 376 29.44 16.60 -17.34
N ASN A 377 28.93 15.69 -16.51
CA ASN A 377 27.81 14.81 -16.83
C ASN A 377 26.45 15.52 -16.73
N SER A 378 26.42 16.78 -16.28
CA SER A 378 25.22 17.61 -16.12
C SER A 378 24.99 18.56 -17.28
N CYS A 379 25.86 18.57 -18.30
CA CYS A 379 25.67 19.39 -19.48
C CYS A 379 24.36 19.01 -20.21
N PRO A 380 23.54 19.98 -20.66
CA PRO A 380 22.36 19.66 -21.45
C PRO A 380 22.74 18.93 -22.74
N ALA A 381 22.03 17.84 -23.05
CA ALA A 381 22.45 16.86 -24.07
C ALA A 381 22.34 17.37 -25.52
N ASP A 382 21.43 18.32 -25.79
CA ASP A 382 21.07 18.76 -27.14
C ASP A 382 21.45 20.22 -27.43
N LEU A 383 22.45 20.78 -26.72
CA LEU A 383 22.89 22.16 -26.96
C LEU A 383 23.46 22.35 -28.36
N SER A 384 23.10 23.48 -28.96
CA SER A 384 23.59 23.96 -30.25
C SER A 384 24.05 25.42 -30.13
N ALA A 385 25.00 25.83 -30.99
CA ALA A 385 25.35 27.23 -31.09
C ALA A 385 24.12 28.03 -31.55
N GLY A 386 23.82 29.14 -30.86
CA GLY A 386 22.60 29.93 -31.04
C GLY A 386 21.48 29.58 -30.05
N ASP A 387 21.64 28.61 -29.15
CA ASP A 387 20.75 28.45 -28.01
C ASP A 387 21.00 29.56 -26.99
N GLN A 388 19.93 30.18 -26.50
CA GLN A 388 19.96 31.14 -25.40
C GLN A 388 19.65 30.41 -24.10
N LEU A 389 20.56 30.45 -23.14
CA LEU A 389 20.45 29.74 -21.88
C LEU A 389 20.44 30.70 -20.71
N ARG A 390 19.65 30.36 -19.69
CA ARG A 390 19.89 30.79 -18.32
C ARG A 390 20.71 29.70 -17.61
N VAL A 391 21.86 30.08 -17.06
CA VAL A 391 22.78 29.17 -16.37
C VAL A 391 23.08 29.69 -14.98
N THR A 392 22.90 28.84 -13.96
CA THR A 392 23.33 29.12 -12.59
C THR A 392 24.53 28.25 -12.24
N GLY A 393 25.53 28.82 -11.59
CA GLY A 393 26.70 28.09 -11.10
C GLY A 393 27.66 28.98 -10.30
N ASP A 394 28.70 28.37 -9.73
CA ASP A 394 29.71 29.08 -8.95
C ASP A 394 30.82 29.63 -9.85
N VAL A 395 31.22 30.87 -9.63
CA VAL A 395 32.36 31.46 -10.35
C VAL A 395 33.66 30.90 -9.80
N ALA A 396 34.49 30.35 -10.69
CA ALA A 396 35.76 29.71 -10.33
C ALA A 396 36.88 30.07 -11.29
N GLU A 397 38.12 30.00 -10.79
CA GLU A 397 39.33 30.11 -11.59
C GLU A 397 39.92 28.73 -11.87
N PHE A 398 40.11 28.38 -13.14
CA PHE A 398 40.73 27.13 -13.54
C PHE A 398 41.72 27.33 -14.68
N ASN A 399 42.95 26.81 -14.53
CA ASN A 399 44.03 27.02 -15.49
C ASN A 399 44.22 28.49 -15.91
N THR A 400 44.11 29.43 -14.96
CA THR A 400 44.24 30.89 -15.19
C THR A 400 43.12 31.51 -16.03
N THR A 401 41.92 30.93 -16.01
CA THR A 401 40.75 31.46 -16.70
C THR A 401 39.52 31.33 -15.82
N THR A 402 38.68 32.37 -15.83
CA THR A 402 37.38 32.40 -15.17
C THR A 402 36.40 31.48 -15.89
N GLN A 403 35.69 30.65 -15.13
CA GLN A 403 34.60 29.80 -15.60
C GLN A 403 33.42 29.83 -14.63
N ILE A 404 32.25 29.46 -15.12
CA ILE A 404 31.09 29.13 -14.28
C ILE A 404 31.11 27.60 -14.08
N ASP A 405 31.29 27.15 -12.84
CA ASP A 405 31.17 25.75 -12.45
C ASP A 405 29.71 25.43 -12.10
N ALA A 406 29.04 24.75 -13.02
CA ALA A 406 27.68 24.23 -12.86
C ALA A 406 27.68 22.69 -12.75
N ALA A 407 28.86 22.07 -12.52
CA ALA A 407 28.98 20.63 -12.36
C ALA A 407 28.73 20.17 -10.91
N PHE A 408 28.82 21.08 -9.95
CA PHE A 408 28.64 20.84 -8.52
C PHE A 408 27.69 21.87 -7.90
N GLY A 409 27.12 21.57 -6.72
CA GLY A 409 26.24 22.50 -6.01
C GLY A 409 24.87 22.69 -6.68
N ASP A 410 24.35 23.91 -6.66
CA ASP A 410 23.02 24.31 -7.16
C ASP A 410 23.03 24.67 -8.66
N GLY A 411 23.93 24.07 -9.44
CA GLY A 411 24.07 24.36 -10.87
C GLY A 411 22.82 23.97 -11.67
N THR A 412 22.29 24.89 -12.47
CA THR A 412 21.08 24.66 -13.29
C THR A 412 21.22 25.23 -14.70
N PHE A 413 20.46 24.66 -15.63
CA PHE A 413 20.38 25.09 -17.03
C PHE A 413 18.91 25.18 -17.45
N GLU A 414 18.52 26.33 -17.99
CA GLU A 414 17.19 26.55 -18.57
C GLU A 414 17.36 27.08 -20.00
N LEU A 415 16.74 26.43 -20.97
CA LEU A 415 16.73 26.88 -22.37
C LEU A 415 15.65 27.94 -22.55
N LEU A 416 16.06 29.19 -22.80
CA LEU A 416 15.17 30.32 -23.00
C LEU A 416 14.71 30.44 -24.46
N GLY A 417 15.56 30.02 -25.40
CA GLY A 417 15.26 30.05 -26.84
C GLY A 417 16.33 29.34 -27.67
N SER A 418 15.99 29.04 -28.93
CA SER A 418 16.89 28.42 -29.91
C SER A 418 16.96 29.25 -31.19
N ASP A 419 18.02 29.04 -31.98
CA ASP A 419 18.30 29.73 -33.24
C ASP A 419 18.45 31.27 -33.11
N ALA A 420 18.93 31.75 -31.95
CA ALA A 420 19.32 33.15 -31.78
C ALA A 420 20.50 33.48 -32.72
N PRO A 421 20.56 34.71 -33.28
CA PRO A 421 21.74 35.15 -34.00
C PRO A 421 22.95 35.09 -33.06
N LEU A 422 24.07 34.53 -33.53
CA LEU A 422 25.30 34.51 -32.74
C LEU A 422 25.73 35.95 -32.43
N PRO A 423 26.09 36.26 -31.18
CA PRO A 423 26.62 37.56 -30.80
C PRO A 423 27.83 37.96 -31.64
N THR A 424 28.01 39.26 -31.80
CA THR A 424 29.18 39.83 -32.46
C THR A 424 30.42 39.41 -31.68
N ALA A 425 31.39 38.76 -32.34
CA ALA A 425 32.58 38.29 -31.67
C ALA A 425 33.30 39.43 -30.93
N ALA A 426 33.32 39.37 -29.60
CA ALA A 426 34.08 40.27 -28.77
C ALA A 426 35.57 39.95 -28.91
N VAL A 427 36.40 40.99 -29.05
CA VAL A 427 37.86 40.82 -29.12
C VAL A 427 38.39 40.90 -27.70
N VAL A 428 38.83 39.76 -27.16
CA VAL A 428 39.60 39.66 -25.91
C VAL A 428 41.06 40.04 -26.15
#